data_AF-A0A358DI13-F1
#
_entry.id   AF-A0A358DI13-F1
#
_cell.length_a   1.000
_cell.length_b   1.000
_cell.length_c   1.000
_cell.angle_alpha   90.00
_cell.angle_beta   90.00
_cell.angle_gamma   90.00
#
_symmetry.space_group_name_H-M   'P 1'
#
loop_
_entity.id
_entity.type
_entity.pdbx_description
1 polymer ?
#
loop_
_entity_poly.entity_id
_entity_poly.type
_entity_poly.pdbx_seq_one_letter_code
_entity_poly.pdbx_strand_id
1 'polypeptide(L)'
;MNLQKNNRRDFLKKAALASASMAAMPAISMGAQNNTVQKGKSIYIEKDTSLHSKLIVPKNNGLRITGTFLDEISHDIPHQNWGEAEWDLDFQYMKAIGIDTVIMIRSGYKKFITYPSQYLLGKGCFMPSVDLLDMYLRLAEKHGMKFYFGLYDSGHYWATGDMTHEIEDNKYVIDEVWKNYGEKYKSFGGWYVSGEISRATKGAIGAFYAMGKQCKDVSGGLPTFIS
;
A
#
# COMPACT_ATOMS: atom_id res chain seq x y z
N MET A 1 -48.77 -28.85 -23.03
CA MET A 1 -47.81 -28.22 -22.10
C MET A 1 -46.41 -28.51 -22.63
N ASN A 2 -45.86 -27.62 -23.47
CA ASN A 2 -44.54 -27.81 -24.09
C ASN A 2 -43.53 -26.84 -23.46
N LEU A 3 -42.60 -27.37 -22.68
CA LEU A 3 -41.44 -26.64 -22.17
C LEU A 3 -40.47 -26.36 -23.32
N GLN A 4 -40.42 -25.11 -23.79
CA GLN A 4 -39.35 -24.65 -24.68
C GLN A 4 -38.04 -24.54 -23.89
N LYS A 5 -37.09 -25.43 -24.20
CA LYS A 5 -35.70 -25.33 -23.75
C LYS A 5 -35.02 -24.18 -24.51
N ASN A 6 -34.68 -23.10 -23.81
CA ASN A 6 -33.84 -22.04 -24.34
C ASN A 6 -32.41 -22.58 -24.58
N ASN A 7 -31.97 -22.61 -25.85
CA ASN A 7 -30.64 -23.06 -26.22
C ASN A 7 -29.65 -21.87 -26.27
N ARG A 8 -28.37 -22.11 -25.99
CA ARG A 8 -27.25 -21.14 -25.97
C ARG A 8 -27.15 -20.33 -27.28
N ARG A 9 -27.61 -20.90 -28.40
CA ARG A 9 -27.71 -20.22 -29.70
C ARG A 9 -28.76 -19.10 -29.74
N ASP A 10 -29.86 -19.23 -29.01
CA ASP A 10 -30.90 -18.19 -28.96
C ASP A 10 -30.48 -17.00 -28.09
N PHE A 11 -29.67 -17.26 -27.05
CA PHE A 11 -29.03 -16.19 -26.27
C PHE A 11 -28.03 -15.39 -27.13
N LEU A 12 -27.18 -16.07 -27.89
CA LEU A 12 -26.22 -15.41 -28.78
C LEU A 12 -26.92 -14.62 -29.91
N LYS A 13 -28.03 -15.13 -30.46
CA LYS A 13 -28.84 -14.38 -31.44
C LYS A 13 -29.46 -13.12 -30.84
N LYS A 14 -29.97 -13.18 -29.60
CA LYS A 14 -30.51 -12.01 -28.90
C LYS A 14 -29.41 -11.00 -28.54
N ALA A 15 -28.22 -11.46 -28.14
CA ALA A 15 -27.07 -10.59 -27.88
C ALA A 15 -26.55 -9.91 -29.15
N ALA A 16 -26.50 -10.63 -30.28
CA ALA A 16 -26.08 -10.08 -31.57
C ALA A 16 -27.06 -9.03 -32.13
N LEU A 17 -28.36 -9.19 -31.88
CA LEU A 17 -29.37 -8.19 -32.25
C LEU A 17 -29.29 -6.92 -31.38
N ALA A 18 -28.96 -7.05 -30.09
CA ALA A 18 -28.76 -5.90 -29.20
C ALA A 18 -27.52 -5.06 -29.59
N SER A 19 -26.49 -5.68 -30.17
CA SER A 19 -25.33 -4.96 -30.71
C SER A 19 -25.61 -4.21 -32.03
N ALA A 20 -26.64 -4.58 -32.79
CA ALA A 20 -26.96 -3.95 -34.07
C ALA A 20 -27.73 -2.62 -33.91
N SER A 21 -28.41 -2.39 -32.77
CA SER A 21 -29.22 -1.18 -32.53
C SER A 21 -28.44 -0.01 -31.95
N MET A 22 -27.15 -0.16 -31.61
CA MET A 22 -26.30 0.97 -31.18
C MET A 22 -25.49 1.60 -32.33
N ALA A 23 -25.60 1.09 -33.57
CA ALA A 23 -24.88 1.62 -34.73
C ALA A 23 -25.57 2.84 -35.40
N ALA A 24 -26.42 3.55 -34.67
CA ALA A 24 -27.10 4.76 -35.12
C ALA A 24 -27.00 5.87 -34.08
N MET A 25 -25.77 6.30 -33.79
CA MET A 25 -25.46 7.62 -33.23
C MET A 25 -24.40 8.25 -34.13
N PRO A 26 -24.50 9.55 -34.45
CA PRO A 26 -23.94 10.11 -35.67
C PRO A 26 -22.41 10.11 -35.66
N ALA A 27 -21.83 9.37 -36.60
CA ALA A 27 -20.47 9.58 -37.05
C ALA A 27 -20.41 10.97 -37.70
N ILE A 28 -19.92 11.96 -36.95
CA ILE A 28 -19.54 13.25 -37.55
C ILE A 28 -18.31 12.97 -38.41
N SER A 29 -18.58 12.90 -39.71
CA SER A 29 -17.64 12.93 -40.81
C SER A 29 -16.57 14.01 -40.59
N MET A 30 -15.31 13.60 -40.36
CA MET A 30 -14.17 14.45 -40.62
C MET A 30 -14.04 14.61 -42.14
N GLY A 31 -14.68 15.65 -42.66
CA GLY A 31 -14.37 16.19 -43.97
C GLY A 31 -12.93 16.68 -43.96
N ALA A 32 -12.10 16.07 -44.80
CA ALA A 32 -10.85 16.66 -45.24
C ALA A 32 -11.18 17.91 -46.08
N GLN A 33 -11.31 19.06 -45.41
CA GLN A 33 -11.11 20.37 -46.02
C GLN A 33 -10.37 21.26 -45.03
N ASN A 34 -9.23 21.77 -45.49
CA ASN A 34 -8.37 22.71 -44.80
C ASN A 34 -9.16 23.87 -44.23
N ASN A 35 -9.47 23.83 -42.93
CA ASN A 35 -9.88 24.98 -42.16
C ASN A 35 -9.22 24.85 -40.79
N THR A 36 -8.44 25.86 -40.45
CA THR A 36 -7.80 26.11 -39.16
C THR A 36 -8.79 25.85 -38.02
N VAL A 37 -8.66 24.69 -37.36
CA VAL A 37 -9.37 24.42 -36.11
C VAL A 37 -8.77 25.35 -35.06
N GLN A 38 -9.43 26.48 -34.82
CA GLN A 38 -9.25 27.24 -33.60
C GLN A 38 -9.46 26.27 -32.44
N LYS A 39 -8.38 26.06 -31.67
CA LYS A 39 -8.39 25.31 -30.41
C LYS A 39 -9.41 25.98 -29.50
N GLY A 40 -10.64 25.46 -29.47
CA GLY A 40 -11.67 25.93 -28.55
C GLY A 40 -11.12 25.83 -27.14
N LYS A 41 -11.11 26.96 -26.41
CA LYS A 41 -10.79 26.98 -24.98
C LYS A 41 -11.70 25.97 -24.29
N SER A 42 -11.14 24.90 -23.74
CA SER A 42 -11.82 24.14 -22.70
C SER A 42 -12.12 25.12 -21.57
N ILE A 43 -13.40 25.31 -21.28
CA ILE A 43 -13.84 26.05 -20.10
C ILE A 43 -13.58 25.12 -18.93
N TYR A 44 -12.42 25.26 -18.29
CA TYR A 44 -12.14 24.57 -17.04
C TYR A 44 -12.98 25.27 -15.96
N ILE A 45 -13.98 24.55 -15.46
CA ILE A 45 -14.72 24.98 -14.27
C ILE A 45 -13.85 24.58 -13.07
N GLU A 46 -13.29 25.57 -12.38
CA GLU A 46 -12.49 25.36 -11.18
C GLU A 46 -13.29 25.69 -9.92
N LYS A 47 -12.97 24.99 -8.82
CA LYS A 47 -13.53 25.29 -7.50
C LYS A 47 -13.00 26.66 -7.05
N ASP A 48 -13.90 27.54 -6.58
CA ASP A 48 -13.49 28.76 -5.89
C ASP A 48 -12.83 28.40 -4.54
N THR A 49 -11.51 28.55 -4.49
CA THR A 49 -10.69 28.21 -3.32
C THR A 49 -10.77 29.26 -2.21
N SER A 50 -11.37 30.43 -2.46
CA SER A 50 -11.58 31.48 -1.45
C SER A 50 -12.75 31.18 -0.50
N LEU A 51 -13.68 30.31 -0.92
CA LEU A 51 -14.84 29.95 -0.13
C LEU A 51 -14.48 28.86 0.89
N HIS A 52 -14.50 29.22 2.17
CA HIS A 52 -14.28 28.30 3.29
C HIS A 52 -15.52 28.16 4.17
N SER A 53 -15.78 26.95 4.65
CA SER A 53 -16.80 26.72 5.69
C SER A 53 -16.41 27.44 6.98
N LYS A 54 -17.39 28.07 7.65
CA LYS A 54 -17.18 28.70 8.96
C LYS A 54 -17.22 27.65 10.06
N LEU A 55 -16.06 27.33 10.63
CA LEU A 55 -15.97 26.41 11.77
C LEU A 55 -16.58 27.05 13.03
N ILE A 56 -17.44 26.30 13.72
CA ILE A 56 -18.07 26.68 15.00
C ILE A 56 -17.34 26.11 16.22
N VAL A 57 -16.13 25.59 16.01
CA VAL A 57 -15.25 25.00 17.03
C VAL A 57 -13.84 25.63 16.93
N PRO A 58 -13.04 25.62 18.01
CA PRO A 58 -11.66 26.07 17.96
C PRO A 58 -10.85 25.32 16.90
N LYS A 59 -10.05 26.06 16.13
CA LYS A 59 -9.12 25.49 15.14
C LYS A 59 -7.88 24.93 15.83
N ASN A 60 -7.25 23.92 15.21
CA ASN A 60 -5.98 23.35 15.65
C ASN A 60 -5.99 22.88 17.13
N ASN A 61 -7.12 22.29 17.57
CA ASN A 61 -7.32 21.81 18.93
C ASN A 61 -7.19 20.27 19.07
N GLY A 62 -6.64 19.61 18.05
CA GLY A 62 -6.35 18.17 18.06
C GLY A 62 -4.87 17.91 17.82
N LEU A 63 -4.39 16.72 18.20
CA LEU A 63 -3.04 16.28 17.87
C LEU A 63 -2.89 16.16 16.35
N ARG A 64 -1.82 16.74 15.80
CA ARG A 64 -1.53 16.63 14.36
C ARG A 64 -1.03 15.23 14.04
N ILE A 65 -1.44 14.72 12.88
CA ILE A 65 -0.88 13.50 12.30
C ILE A 65 0.50 13.84 11.76
N THR A 66 1.54 13.19 12.29
CA THR A 66 2.93 13.34 11.83
C THR A 66 3.50 12.04 11.28
N GLY A 67 2.76 10.92 11.41
CA GLY A 67 3.14 9.63 10.87
C GLY A 67 1.97 8.95 10.17
N THR A 68 2.27 8.15 9.14
CA THR A 68 1.26 7.33 8.44
C THR A 68 1.82 5.96 8.09
N PHE A 69 0.93 4.97 8.04
CA PHE A 69 1.26 3.68 7.48
C PHE A 69 1.28 3.75 5.95
N LEU A 70 2.17 2.96 5.36
CA LEU A 70 2.15 2.53 3.96
C LEU A 70 1.60 1.09 4.00
N ASP A 71 0.41 0.89 3.46
CA ASP A 71 -0.36 -0.35 3.63
C ASP A 71 0.12 -1.48 2.70
N GLU A 72 1.41 -1.81 2.83
CA GLU A 72 2.06 -2.90 2.12
C GLU A 72 2.71 -3.84 3.14
N ILE A 73 2.40 -5.14 3.15
CA ILE A 73 1.32 -5.82 2.40
C ILE A 73 -0.02 -5.66 3.13
N SER A 74 -1.05 -5.18 2.45
CA SER A 74 -2.38 -4.99 3.02
C SER A 74 -3.06 -6.31 3.43
N HIS A 75 -3.83 -6.26 4.52
CA HIS A 75 -4.71 -7.36 4.91
C HIS A 75 -6.03 -7.31 4.12
N ASP A 76 -6.60 -6.12 3.97
CA ASP A 76 -8.01 -5.95 3.64
C ASP A 76 -8.36 -4.67 2.85
N ILE A 77 -7.40 -3.79 2.56
CA ILE A 77 -7.61 -2.62 1.70
C ILE A 77 -7.21 -2.96 0.26
N PRO A 78 -8.11 -2.78 -0.73
CA PRO A 78 -7.80 -3.06 -2.13
C PRO A 78 -6.60 -2.24 -2.63
N HIS A 79 -5.66 -2.91 -3.29
CA HIS A 79 -4.45 -2.30 -3.80
C HIS A 79 -4.75 -1.27 -4.91
N GLN A 80 -4.08 -0.11 -4.87
CA GLN A 80 -4.31 0.99 -5.82
C GLN A 80 -3.53 0.86 -7.14
N ASN A 81 -2.64 -0.13 -7.25
CA ASN A 81 -1.75 -0.36 -8.41
C ASN A 81 -0.82 0.83 -8.71
N TRP A 82 -0.31 1.48 -7.67
CA TRP A 82 0.59 2.62 -7.79
C TRP A 82 2.02 2.19 -8.10
N GLY A 83 2.67 2.92 -9.01
CA GLY A 83 4.10 2.85 -9.25
C GLY A 83 4.86 3.92 -8.47
N GLU A 84 6.16 4.03 -8.73
CA GLU A 84 7.03 4.99 -8.03
C GLU A 84 6.60 6.45 -8.24
N ALA A 85 6.01 6.79 -9.40
CA ALA A 85 5.54 8.15 -9.68
C ALA A 85 4.35 8.57 -8.79
N GLU A 86 3.37 7.68 -8.63
CA GLU A 86 2.23 7.93 -7.75
C GLU A 86 2.68 7.98 -6.28
N TRP A 87 3.58 7.08 -5.87
CA TRP A 87 4.14 7.10 -4.52
C TRP A 87 4.95 8.36 -4.23
N ASP A 88 5.76 8.85 -5.18
CA ASP A 88 6.47 10.11 -5.00
C ASP A 88 5.52 11.30 -4.83
N LEU A 89 4.43 11.33 -5.60
CA LEU A 89 3.40 12.35 -5.47
C LEU A 89 2.70 12.27 -4.10
N ASP A 90 2.41 11.06 -3.62
CA ASP A 90 1.78 10.89 -2.31
C ASP A 90 2.72 11.32 -1.17
N PHE A 91 4.01 11.03 -1.26
CA PHE A 91 5.02 11.54 -0.31
C PHE A 91 5.10 13.08 -0.32
N GLN A 92 4.91 13.74 -1.47
CA GLN A 92 4.81 15.21 -1.53
C GLN A 92 3.57 15.72 -0.78
N TYR A 93 2.42 15.06 -0.94
CA TYR A 93 1.20 15.41 -0.19
C TYR A 93 1.38 15.18 1.31
N MET A 94 1.98 14.06 1.70
CA MET A 94 2.34 13.77 3.09
C MET A 94 3.23 14.87 3.68
N LYS A 95 4.28 15.28 2.94
CA LYS A 95 5.20 16.33 3.39
C LYS A 95 4.49 17.67 3.55
N ALA A 96 3.60 18.03 2.62
CA ALA A 96 2.87 19.30 2.63
C ALA A 96 2.00 19.49 3.89
N ILE A 97 1.53 18.39 4.49
CA ILE A 97 0.73 18.43 5.73
C ILE A 97 1.55 18.19 7.00
N GLY A 98 2.86 17.97 6.88
CA GLY A 98 3.78 17.83 8.01
C GLY A 98 4.01 16.39 8.50
N ILE A 99 3.73 15.37 7.67
CA ILE A 99 4.18 14.01 7.96
C ILE A 99 5.70 13.96 7.85
N ASP A 100 6.32 13.39 8.87
CA ASP A 100 7.77 13.20 8.98
C ASP A 100 8.18 11.72 9.12
N THR A 101 7.21 10.82 9.28
CA THR A 101 7.44 9.39 9.51
C THR A 101 6.50 8.55 8.65
N VAL A 102 7.05 7.58 7.92
CA VAL A 102 6.28 6.60 7.14
C VAL A 102 6.60 5.20 7.64
N ILE A 103 5.58 4.35 7.75
CA ILE A 103 5.71 3.01 8.34
C ILE A 103 5.18 1.98 7.35
N MET A 104 6.04 1.15 6.77
CA MET A 104 5.55 -0.01 6.00
C MET A 104 4.92 -0.99 6.98
N ILE A 105 3.63 -1.28 6.84
CA ILE A 105 2.86 -1.96 7.90
C ILE A 105 3.30 -3.41 8.13
N ARG A 106 3.70 -4.15 7.09
CA ARG A 106 4.29 -5.49 7.24
C ARG A 106 5.09 -5.86 6.00
N SER A 107 6.35 -6.26 6.16
CA SER A 107 7.24 -6.58 5.04
C SER A 107 6.82 -7.79 4.22
N GLY A 108 5.88 -8.57 4.73
CA GLY A 108 5.12 -9.53 3.99
C GLY A 108 3.90 -9.99 4.78
N TYR A 109 2.94 -10.55 4.06
CA TYR A 109 1.78 -11.22 4.61
C TYR A 109 1.58 -12.56 3.91
N LYS A 110 1.74 -13.65 4.66
CA LYS A 110 1.74 -15.02 4.13
C LYS A 110 2.77 -15.16 3.01
N LYS A 111 2.35 -15.35 1.75
CA LYS A 111 3.25 -15.54 0.61
C LYS A 111 3.58 -14.27 -0.16
N PHE A 112 2.95 -13.15 0.14
CA PHE A 112 3.23 -11.87 -0.50
C PHE A 112 4.27 -11.11 0.33
N ILE A 113 5.29 -10.58 -0.31
CA ILE A 113 6.42 -9.90 0.33
C ILE A 113 6.73 -8.60 -0.43
N THR A 114 7.27 -7.59 0.26
CA THR A 114 7.51 -6.25 -0.29
C THR A 114 8.88 -6.08 -0.95
N TYR A 115 9.79 -7.04 -0.75
CA TYR A 115 11.17 -7.00 -1.21
C TYR A 115 11.66 -8.42 -1.56
N PRO A 116 12.75 -8.59 -2.35
CA PRO A 116 13.24 -9.90 -2.79
C PRO A 116 14.01 -10.66 -1.69
N SER A 117 13.33 -10.93 -0.57
CA SER A 117 13.82 -11.71 0.58
C SER A 117 14.34 -13.08 0.14
N GLN A 118 15.63 -13.35 0.30
CA GLN A 118 16.20 -14.66 -0.03
C GLN A 118 15.63 -15.74 0.88
N TYR A 119 15.46 -15.44 2.17
CA TYR A 119 14.86 -16.35 3.14
C TYR A 119 13.42 -16.71 2.77
N LEU A 120 12.54 -15.71 2.58
CA LEU A 120 11.12 -15.94 2.34
C LEU A 120 10.87 -16.56 0.95
N LEU A 121 11.67 -16.22 -0.06
CA LEU A 121 11.65 -16.90 -1.37
C LEU A 121 12.03 -18.38 -1.23
N GLY A 122 13.02 -18.71 -0.39
CA GLY A 122 13.38 -20.09 -0.05
C GLY A 122 12.24 -20.87 0.63
N LYS A 123 11.30 -20.16 1.28
CA LYS A 123 10.07 -20.73 1.86
C LYS A 123 8.89 -20.78 0.88
N GLY A 124 9.08 -20.39 -0.38
CA GLY A 124 8.05 -20.42 -1.41
C GLY A 124 7.09 -19.22 -1.39
N CYS A 125 7.52 -18.08 -0.86
CA CYS A 125 6.86 -16.80 -1.09
C CYS A 125 7.04 -16.36 -2.55
N PHE A 126 6.21 -15.42 -3.00
CA PHE A 126 6.21 -14.95 -4.36
C PHE A 126 7.22 -13.82 -4.55
N MET A 127 7.99 -13.87 -5.63
CA MET A 127 8.86 -12.75 -6.00
C MET A 127 8.00 -11.53 -6.35
N PRO A 128 8.16 -10.39 -5.65
CA PRO A 128 7.48 -9.17 -6.04
C PRO A 128 8.10 -8.60 -7.32
N SER A 129 7.31 -7.93 -8.14
CA SER A 129 7.79 -7.27 -9.35
C SER A 129 8.58 -5.99 -9.07
N VAL A 130 8.42 -5.42 -7.89
CA VAL A 130 9.07 -4.19 -7.42
C VAL A 130 9.59 -4.42 -6.01
N ASP A 131 10.81 -3.97 -5.72
CA ASP A 131 11.31 -3.86 -4.35
C ASP A 131 10.73 -2.58 -3.72
N LEU A 132 9.58 -2.71 -3.07
CA LEU A 132 8.89 -1.60 -2.42
C LEU A 132 9.68 -1.08 -1.22
N LEU A 133 10.46 -1.93 -0.55
CA LEU A 133 11.31 -1.51 0.56
C LEU A 133 12.40 -0.53 0.10
N ASP A 134 13.13 -0.86 -0.98
CA ASP A 134 14.07 0.06 -1.61
C ASP A 134 13.38 1.38 -2.01
N MET A 135 12.24 1.28 -2.71
CA MET A 135 11.50 2.44 -3.19
C MET A 135 11.11 3.37 -2.03
N TYR A 136 10.52 2.84 -0.95
CA TYR A 136 10.10 3.64 0.18
C TYR A 136 11.27 4.24 0.97
N LEU A 137 12.38 3.53 1.10
CA LEU A 137 13.59 4.07 1.72
C LEU A 137 14.15 5.26 0.93
N ARG A 138 14.21 5.16 -0.41
CA ARG A 138 14.64 6.25 -1.29
C ARG A 138 13.68 7.44 -1.23
N LEU A 139 12.37 7.20 -1.25
CA LEU A 139 11.36 8.26 -1.16
C LEU A 139 11.40 8.95 0.20
N ALA A 140 11.54 8.19 1.30
CA ALA A 140 11.69 8.74 2.63
C ALA A 140 12.94 9.63 2.73
N GLU A 141 14.08 9.20 2.18
CA GLU A 141 15.30 10.02 2.13
C GLU A 141 15.09 11.30 1.30
N LYS A 142 14.51 11.17 0.09
CA LYS A 142 14.20 12.30 -0.81
C LYS A 142 13.35 13.38 -0.14
N HIS A 143 12.35 12.98 0.64
CA HIS A 143 11.39 13.89 1.29
C HIS A 143 11.75 14.24 2.75
N GLY A 144 12.90 13.76 3.23
CA GLY A 144 13.38 14.00 4.59
C GLY A 144 12.41 13.45 5.65
N MET A 145 11.98 12.21 5.48
CA MET A 145 11.15 11.44 6.39
C MET A 145 11.92 10.27 6.99
N LYS A 146 11.48 9.80 8.16
CA LYS A 146 11.94 8.54 8.76
C LYS A 146 11.10 7.39 8.22
N PHE A 147 11.75 6.32 7.82
CA PHE A 147 11.10 5.06 7.44
C PHE A 147 11.14 4.07 8.61
N TYR A 148 10.01 3.43 8.90
CA TYR A 148 9.94 2.31 9.82
C TYR A 148 9.58 1.03 9.09
N PHE A 149 10.37 -0.01 9.35
CA PHE A 149 10.18 -1.33 8.78
C PHE A 149 9.21 -2.16 9.62
N GLY A 150 8.05 -2.49 9.05
CA GLY A 150 7.11 -3.46 9.62
C GLY A 150 7.60 -4.88 9.46
N LEU A 151 7.59 -5.64 10.55
CA LEU A 151 7.99 -7.03 10.57
C LEU A 151 7.08 -7.92 9.71
N TYR A 152 7.60 -9.09 9.33
CA TYR A 152 6.89 -10.08 8.51
C TYR A 152 5.76 -10.72 9.30
N ASP A 153 4.60 -10.90 8.66
CA ASP A 153 3.45 -11.61 9.21
C ASP A 153 3.24 -12.90 8.41
N SER A 154 3.51 -14.05 9.05
CA SER A 154 3.40 -15.35 8.39
C SER A 154 1.94 -15.81 8.20
N GLY A 155 1.00 -15.20 8.92
CA GLY A 155 -0.39 -15.63 9.01
C GLY A 155 -0.66 -16.75 10.03
N HIS A 156 0.38 -17.32 10.67
CA HIS A 156 0.18 -18.41 11.65
C HIS A 156 -0.52 -17.90 12.90
N TYR A 157 -0.11 -16.74 13.42
CA TYR A 157 -0.76 -16.13 14.57
C TYR A 157 -2.27 -15.94 14.30
N TRP A 158 -2.64 -15.37 13.15
CA TRP A 158 -4.05 -15.18 12.79
C TRP A 158 -4.84 -16.49 12.72
N ALA A 159 -4.21 -17.59 12.33
CA ALA A 159 -4.86 -18.90 12.25
C ALA A 159 -4.96 -19.63 13.59
N THR A 160 -4.07 -19.33 14.55
CA THR A 160 -3.89 -20.16 15.77
C THR A 160 -4.12 -19.42 17.08
N GLY A 161 -4.05 -18.08 17.07
CA GLY A 161 -4.01 -17.25 18.28
C GLY A 161 -2.70 -17.34 19.08
N ASP A 162 -1.66 -17.98 18.54
CA ASP A 162 -0.35 -18.12 19.18
C ASP A 162 0.75 -17.34 18.43
N MET A 163 1.25 -16.28 19.05
CA MET A 163 2.23 -15.38 18.41
C MET A 163 3.66 -15.95 18.42
N THR A 164 3.95 -17.05 19.11
CA THR A 164 5.32 -17.60 19.12
C THR A 164 5.82 -18.00 17.72
N HIS A 165 4.89 -18.31 16.81
CA HIS A 165 5.23 -18.70 15.43
C HIS A 165 5.83 -17.57 14.61
N GLU A 166 5.56 -16.30 14.94
CA GLU A 166 6.09 -15.15 14.19
C GLU A 166 7.57 -14.87 14.49
N ILE A 167 8.12 -15.45 15.56
CA ILE A 167 9.50 -15.19 16.00
C ILE A 167 10.51 -15.76 15.00
N GLU A 168 10.33 -17.02 14.57
CA GLU A 168 11.36 -17.74 13.82
C GLU A 168 11.60 -17.11 12.45
N ASP A 169 10.53 -16.77 11.73
CA ASP A 169 10.66 -16.15 10.41
C ASP A 169 11.26 -14.74 10.52
N ASN A 170 10.83 -13.97 11.54
CA ASN A 170 11.36 -12.63 11.75
C ASN A 170 12.82 -12.59 12.16
N LYS A 171 13.34 -13.66 12.79
CA LYS A 171 14.77 -13.77 13.08
C LYS A 171 15.62 -13.63 11.82
N TYR A 172 15.23 -14.29 10.74
CA TYR A 172 15.96 -14.22 9.47
C TYR A 172 15.68 -12.92 8.71
N VAL A 173 14.42 -12.47 8.72
CA VAL A 173 14.00 -11.21 8.07
C VAL A 173 14.72 -10.01 8.67
N ILE A 174 14.85 -9.91 9.99
CA ILE A 174 15.52 -8.79 10.66
C ILE A 174 17.00 -8.74 10.27
N ASP A 175 17.70 -9.88 10.31
CA ASP A 175 19.13 -9.96 9.99
C ASP A 175 19.40 -9.63 8.52
N GLU A 176 18.61 -10.17 7.59
CA GLU A 176 18.81 -9.91 6.16
C GLU A 176 18.45 -8.46 5.79
N VAL A 177 17.39 -7.89 6.38
CA VAL A 177 16.95 -6.52 6.08
C VAL A 177 17.92 -5.51 6.63
N TRP A 178 18.45 -5.74 7.83
CA TRP A 178 19.46 -4.86 8.39
C TRP A 178 20.70 -4.80 7.48
N LYS A 179 21.26 -5.96 7.12
CA LYS A 179 22.43 -6.05 6.23
C LYS A 179 22.18 -5.47 4.84
N ASN A 180 21.00 -5.73 4.26
CA ASN A 180 20.73 -5.38 2.87
C ASN A 180 20.24 -3.94 2.70
N TYR A 181 19.59 -3.37 3.73
CA TYR A 181 18.95 -2.05 3.67
C TYR A 181 19.33 -1.17 4.87
N GLY A 182 19.18 -1.66 6.10
CA GLY A 182 19.39 -0.87 7.32
C GLY A 182 20.78 -0.21 7.41
N GLU A 183 21.84 -0.90 6.99
CA GLU A 183 23.21 -0.38 6.97
C GLU A 183 23.46 0.64 5.84
N LYS A 184 22.58 0.71 4.83
CA LYS A 184 22.82 1.44 3.57
C LYS A 184 21.96 2.70 3.42
N TYR A 185 20.72 2.68 3.90
CA TYR A 185 19.77 3.78 3.72
C TYR A 185 19.65 4.61 4.99
N LYS A 186 19.98 5.91 4.89
CA LYS A 186 19.94 6.83 6.05
C LYS A 186 18.52 7.05 6.57
N SER A 187 17.52 6.87 5.72
CA SER A 187 16.11 7.00 6.08
C SER A 187 15.60 5.86 6.96
N PHE A 188 16.33 4.73 7.07
CA PHE A 188 15.94 3.60 7.93
C PHE A 188 16.00 4.03 9.40
N GLY A 189 14.84 4.37 9.96
CA GLY A 189 14.74 5.09 11.23
C GLY A 189 14.14 4.29 12.39
N GLY A 190 13.60 3.10 12.14
CA GLY A 190 13.04 2.26 13.20
C GLY A 190 12.29 1.03 12.71
N TRP A 191 11.64 0.36 13.66
CA TRP A 191 10.95 -0.90 13.45
C TRP A 191 9.52 -0.84 13.97
N TYR A 192 8.60 -1.44 13.23
CA TYR A 192 7.22 -1.69 13.64
C TYR A 192 7.03 -3.19 13.87
N VAL A 193 6.77 -3.58 15.11
CA VAL A 193 6.50 -4.98 15.48
C VAL A 193 5.03 -5.25 15.19
N SER A 194 4.76 -5.80 14.00
CA SER A 194 3.45 -5.85 13.34
C SER A 194 2.44 -6.86 13.91
N GLY A 195 2.76 -7.55 15.00
CA GLY A 195 1.87 -8.50 15.65
C GLY A 195 0.76 -7.81 16.45
N GLU A 196 -0.45 -7.73 15.89
CA GLU A 196 -1.58 -7.01 16.49
C GLU A 196 -2.31 -7.84 17.56
N ILE A 197 -2.51 -7.27 18.75
CA ILE A 197 -3.29 -7.90 19.85
C ILE A 197 -4.15 -6.85 20.57
N SER A 198 -5.24 -7.29 21.19
CA SER A 198 -6.08 -6.43 22.04
C SER A 198 -6.20 -6.92 23.50
N ARG A 199 -5.79 -8.16 23.79
CA ARG A 199 -5.96 -8.84 25.07
C ARG A 199 -4.73 -9.70 25.40
N ALA A 200 -4.77 -10.38 26.54
CA ALA A 200 -3.78 -11.40 26.85
C ALA A 200 -3.81 -12.49 25.77
N THR A 201 -2.72 -12.59 25.02
CA THR A 201 -2.58 -13.46 23.85
C THR A 201 -1.43 -14.43 24.09
N LYS A 202 -1.64 -15.69 23.69
CA LYS A 202 -0.62 -16.74 23.83
C LYS A 202 0.64 -16.36 23.06
N GLY A 203 1.79 -16.48 23.71
CA GLY A 203 3.09 -16.20 23.10
C GLY A 203 3.46 -14.72 22.93
N ALA A 204 2.52 -13.77 23.06
CA ALA A 204 2.73 -12.39 22.65
C ALA A 204 3.85 -11.65 23.42
N ILE A 205 3.91 -11.79 24.75
CA ILE A 205 4.96 -11.15 25.56
C ILE A 205 6.35 -11.61 25.11
N GLY A 206 6.53 -12.91 24.94
CA GLY A 206 7.80 -13.49 24.50
C GLY A 206 8.15 -13.08 23.06
N ALA A 207 7.15 -13.05 22.17
CA ALA A 207 7.33 -12.66 20.78
C ALA A 207 7.73 -11.18 20.64
N PHE A 208 7.03 -10.27 21.32
CA PHE A 208 7.39 -8.84 21.33
C PHE A 208 8.78 -8.61 21.92
N TYR A 209 9.12 -9.29 23.02
CA TYR A 209 10.46 -9.20 23.60
C TYR A 209 11.53 -9.68 22.62
N ALA A 210 11.38 -10.88 22.05
CA ALA A 210 12.37 -11.48 21.17
C ALA A 210 12.61 -10.64 19.91
N MET A 211 11.53 -10.31 19.19
CA MET A 211 11.62 -9.52 17.96
C MET A 211 12.11 -8.09 18.24
N GLY A 212 11.53 -7.41 19.24
CA GLY A 212 11.93 -6.06 19.60
C GLY A 212 13.39 -5.98 20.07
N LYS A 213 13.87 -6.97 20.82
CA LYS A 213 15.26 -7.08 21.24
C LYS A 213 16.18 -7.24 20.02
N GLN A 214 15.89 -8.17 19.12
CA GLN A 214 16.74 -8.37 17.93
C GLN A 214 16.79 -7.12 17.07
N CYS A 215 15.64 -6.49 16.80
CA CYS A 215 15.57 -5.21 16.09
C CYS A 215 16.51 -4.17 16.70
N LYS A 216 16.52 -4.02 18.02
CA LYS A 216 17.41 -3.08 18.71
C LYS A 216 18.87 -3.49 18.64
N ASP A 217 19.17 -4.76 18.87
CA ASP A 217 20.54 -5.27 18.91
C ASP A 217 21.23 -5.08 17.55
N VAL A 218 20.58 -5.45 16.44
CA VAL A 218 21.18 -5.33 15.09
C VAL A 218 21.36 -3.88 14.67
N SER A 219 20.45 -2.99 15.08
CA SER A 219 20.40 -1.60 14.62
C SER A 219 21.07 -0.57 15.52
N GLY A 220 21.80 -1.02 16.56
CA GLY A 220 22.40 -0.11 17.53
C GLY A 220 21.38 0.68 18.36
N GLY A 221 20.17 0.13 18.53
CA GLY A 221 19.14 0.66 19.41
C GLY A 221 18.07 1.53 18.76
N LEU A 222 17.84 1.43 17.44
CA LEU A 222 16.75 2.16 16.79
C LEU A 222 15.39 1.94 17.50
N PRO A 223 14.47 2.92 17.41
CA PRO A 223 13.15 2.84 18.03
C PRO A 223 12.33 1.67 17.48
N THR A 224 11.50 1.12 18.35
CA THR A 224 10.58 0.01 18.08
C THR A 224 9.21 0.37 18.65
N PHE A 225 8.12 0.08 17.93
CA PHE A 225 6.77 0.27 18.46
C PHE A 225 5.81 -0.86 18.03
N ILE A 226 4.67 -0.95 18.71
CA ILE A 226 3.52 -1.84 18.42
C ILE A 226 2.27 -0.98 18.23
N SER A 227 1.26 -1.49 17.52
CA SER A 227 -0.04 -0.83 17.31
C SER A 227 -1.19 -1.79 17.50
#